data_AF-A0A2E0SV37-F1
#
_entry.id   AF-A0A2E0SV37-F1
#
_cell.length_a   1.000
_cell.length_b   1.000
_cell.length_c   1.000
_cell.angle_alpha   90.00
_cell.angle_beta   90.00
_cell.angle_gamma   90.00
#
_symmetry.space_group_name_H-M   'P 1'
#
loop_
_entity.id
_entity.type
_entity.pdbx_description
1 polymer ?
#
loop_
_entity_poly.entity_id
_entity_poly.type
_entity_poly.pdbx_seq_one_letter_code
_entity_poly.pdbx_strand_id
1 'polypeptide(L)'
;MLRSRIAAAGLTVGALLAFGAAAPASAASASEAVTAADAECEIVDASLTWGFKESFRAYIDGSIANGEWTTDGAVSYATPDFTWEPGAGSLDPEADTAELRFSGGIRFTGHGGILDTTFSDPIVRVEADGSAHVVIDVTGTTRDGEQITASGVDFLSGAAESTVDDGQWTLVIAAPILTEDGAEAFPDYPAGAEFDAMTITASLDETCAEALVAAAEARELPTRVGLIAGGATAAAALAVLVVGLVRRRGAQA
;
A
#
# COMPACT_ATOMS: atom_id res chain seq x y z
N MET A 1 31.67 62.85 -29.02
CA MET A 1 31.02 63.86 -29.89
C MET A 1 31.40 63.57 -31.34
N LEU A 2 30.39 63.16 -32.14
CA LEU A 2 30.22 63.24 -33.60
C LEU A 2 31.46 63.16 -34.53
N ARG A 3 31.53 62.22 -35.49
CA ARG A 3 30.95 62.26 -36.87
C ARG A 3 31.16 60.86 -37.49
N SER A 4 30.18 60.07 -37.94
CA SER A 4 29.20 60.17 -39.04
C SER A 4 29.80 60.16 -40.46
N ARG A 5 29.18 59.34 -41.36
CA ARG A 5 29.20 59.30 -42.86
C ARG A 5 30.20 58.29 -43.49
N ILE A 6 29.93 57.50 -44.56
CA ILE A 6 28.95 57.45 -45.67
C ILE A 6 29.00 56.04 -46.34
N ALA A 7 27.93 55.67 -47.06
CA ALA A 7 27.71 54.45 -47.84
C ALA A 7 28.29 54.46 -49.28
N ALA A 8 28.47 53.28 -49.90
CA ALA A 8 28.33 52.97 -51.36
C ALA A 8 28.54 51.45 -51.55
N ALA A 9 27.54 50.64 -51.94
CA ALA A 9 27.02 50.40 -53.29
C ALA A 9 27.97 49.59 -54.20
N GLY A 10 27.61 48.35 -54.49
CA GLY A 10 28.24 47.48 -55.49
C GLY A 10 27.32 46.30 -55.84
N LEU A 11 26.61 46.43 -56.96
CA LEU A 11 25.63 45.50 -57.52
C LEU A 11 26.31 44.71 -58.65
N THR A 12 26.24 43.37 -58.66
CA THR A 12 26.26 42.58 -59.91
C THR A 12 25.50 41.27 -59.77
N VAL A 13 24.61 41.07 -60.75
CA VAL A 13 23.69 39.95 -60.98
C VAL A 13 24.42 38.78 -61.65
N GLY A 14 24.05 37.54 -61.29
CA GLY A 14 24.38 36.32 -62.02
C GLY A 14 23.32 35.26 -61.77
N ALA A 15 22.64 34.83 -62.82
CA ALA A 15 21.40 34.08 -62.78
C ALA A 15 21.57 32.59 -63.11
N LEU A 16 20.57 31.80 -62.67
CA LEU A 16 20.01 30.59 -63.32
C LEU A 16 20.81 29.26 -63.34
N LEU A 17 20.40 28.26 -62.53
CA LEU A 17 19.49 27.14 -62.92
C LEU A 17 19.51 25.99 -61.88
N ALA A 18 18.33 25.40 -61.70
CA ALA A 18 17.97 24.38 -60.72
C ALA A 18 18.53 22.99 -61.02
N PHE A 19 18.73 22.17 -59.99
CA PHE A 19 18.42 20.73 -59.99
C PHE A 19 18.20 20.25 -58.55
N GLY A 20 17.08 19.56 -58.33
CA GLY A 20 16.69 19.03 -57.04
C GLY A 20 17.58 17.88 -56.57
N ALA A 21 17.70 17.74 -55.26
CA ALA A 21 18.05 16.48 -54.62
C ALA A 21 17.30 16.42 -53.29
N ALA A 22 16.56 15.34 -53.13
CA ALA A 22 15.70 15.05 -51.99
C ALA A 22 16.48 15.06 -50.66
N ALA A 23 15.77 15.46 -49.61
CA ALA A 23 16.17 15.27 -48.23
C ALA A 23 16.41 13.78 -47.92
N PRO A 24 17.33 13.45 -47.01
CA PRO A 24 16.99 12.56 -45.93
C PRO A 24 16.43 13.42 -44.80
N ALA A 25 15.12 13.30 -44.56
CA ALA A 25 14.56 13.62 -43.27
C ALA A 25 15.38 12.82 -42.26
N SER A 26 16.17 13.52 -41.43
CA SER A 26 16.80 12.92 -40.27
C SER A 26 15.67 12.36 -39.44
N ALA A 27 15.50 11.04 -39.47
CA ALA A 27 14.64 10.32 -38.56
C ALA A 27 15.17 10.62 -37.16
N ALA A 28 14.60 11.64 -36.52
CA ALA A 28 14.60 11.72 -35.09
C ALA A 28 13.93 10.42 -34.64
N SER A 29 14.74 9.48 -34.18
CA SER A 29 14.25 8.41 -33.31
C SER A 29 13.54 9.12 -32.17
N ALA A 30 12.22 9.21 -32.28
CA ALA A 30 11.36 9.32 -31.15
C ALA A 30 11.61 8.03 -30.35
N SER A 31 12.62 8.09 -29.49
CA SER A 31 12.56 7.35 -28.25
C SER A 31 11.26 7.83 -27.63
N GLU A 32 10.20 7.02 -27.73
CA GLU A 32 9.18 6.98 -26.70
C GLU A 32 9.95 6.74 -25.41
N ALA A 33 10.45 7.82 -24.81
CA ALA A 33 10.44 7.93 -23.38
C ALA A 33 8.97 7.77 -23.04
N VAL A 34 8.58 6.52 -22.77
CA VAL A 34 7.50 6.23 -21.86
C VAL A 34 7.84 7.09 -20.65
N THR A 35 7.20 8.25 -20.55
CA THR A 35 6.97 8.84 -19.25
C THR A 35 6.30 7.71 -18.49
N ALA A 36 7.07 7.02 -17.64
CA ALA A 36 6.54 6.21 -16.58
C ALA A 36 5.59 7.15 -15.85
N ALA A 37 4.31 7.06 -16.20
CA ALA A 37 3.30 7.59 -15.34
C ALA A 37 3.44 6.73 -14.09
N ASP A 38 3.71 7.39 -12.96
CA ASP A 38 3.43 6.90 -11.62
C ASP A 38 2.07 6.20 -11.65
N ALA A 39 2.04 4.89 -11.91
CA ALA A 39 0.80 4.15 -12.11
C ALA A 39 0.30 3.71 -10.73
N GLU A 40 -0.01 4.70 -9.91
CA GLU A 40 -0.73 4.51 -8.66
C GLU A 40 -2.12 3.93 -9.00
N CYS A 41 -2.38 2.71 -8.55
CA CYS A 41 -3.66 2.05 -8.70
C CYS A 41 -4.65 2.61 -7.69
N GLU A 42 -5.83 3.01 -8.16
CA GLU A 42 -6.93 3.40 -7.29
C GLU A 42 -7.66 2.16 -6.76
N ILE A 43 -7.86 2.11 -5.45
CA ILE A 43 -8.68 1.10 -4.77
C ILE A 43 -9.95 1.77 -4.27
N VAL A 44 -11.11 1.31 -4.75
CA VAL A 44 -12.42 1.89 -4.40
C VAL A 44 -13.30 0.97 -3.55
N ASP A 45 -12.91 -0.29 -3.40
CA ASP A 45 -13.65 -1.31 -2.65
C ASP A 45 -12.68 -2.27 -1.96
N ALA A 46 -12.35 -1.93 -0.72
CA ALA A 46 -11.52 -2.74 0.17
C ALA A 46 -12.29 -3.16 1.43
N SER A 47 -11.93 -4.31 1.98
CA SER A 47 -12.40 -4.79 3.28
C SER A 47 -11.21 -4.99 4.20
N LEU A 48 -11.29 -4.45 5.42
CA LEU A 48 -10.35 -4.71 6.51
C LEU A 48 -11.01 -5.63 7.53
N THR A 49 -10.41 -6.79 7.78
CA THR A 49 -10.85 -7.75 8.81
C THR A 49 -9.79 -7.85 9.90
N TRP A 50 -10.20 -7.62 11.15
CA TRP A 50 -9.31 -7.61 12.29
C TRP A 50 -10.05 -7.95 13.59
N GLY A 51 -9.50 -8.86 14.38
CA GLY A 51 -10.04 -9.18 15.70
C GLY A 51 -9.89 -8.04 16.73
N PHE A 52 -9.03 -7.04 16.49
CA PHE A 52 -8.44 -6.19 17.53
C PHE A 52 -7.39 -6.95 18.34
N LYS A 53 -7.77 -7.53 19.49
CA LYS A 53 -6.88 -8.34 20.34
C LYS A 53 -7.67 -9.35 21.15
N GLU A 54 -7.41 -10.65 20.98
CA GLU A 54 -8.20 -11.73 21.60
C GLU A 54 -8.25 -11.57 23.12
N SER A 55 -7.08 -11.40 23.75
CA SER A 55 -7.00 -11.22 25.21
C SER A 55 -7.76 -10.00 25.72
N PHE A 56 -7.91 -8.95 24.90
CA PHE A 56 -8.67 -7.76 25.29
C PHE A 56 -10.18 -8.02 25.14
N ARG A 57 -10.62 -8.63 24.04
CA ARG A 57 -12.03 -9.05 23.88
C ARG A 57 -12.45 -10.00 25.01
N ALA A 58 -11.62 -10.99 25.34
CA ALA A 58 -11.87 -11.92 26.44
C ALA A 58 -11.92 -11.23 27.81
N TYR A 59 -11.10 -10.19 28.02
CA TYR A 59 -11.15 -9.37 29.21
C TYR A 59 -12.46 -8.58 29.32
N ILE A 60 -12.87 -7.94 28.21
CA ILE A 60 -14.11 -7.16 28.13
C ILE A 60 -15.34 -8.04 28.40
N ASP A 61 -15.47 -9.18 27.71
CA ASP A 61 -16.58 -10.14 27.89
C ASP A 61 -16.52 -10.89 29.23
N GLY A 62 -15.33 -10.91 29.86
CA GLY A 62 -15.09 -11.63 31.10
C GLY A 62 -15.72 -11.00 32.34
N SER A 63 -15.74 -11.76 33.43
CA SER A 63 -16.32 -11.34 34.72
C SER A 63 -15.54 -10.24 35.45
N ILE A 64 -14.41 -9.80 34.91
CA ILE A 64 -13.60 -8.70 35.48
C ILE A 64 -14.14 -7.37 34.96
N ALA A 65 -14.13 -7.16 33.65
CA ALA A 65 -14.66 -5.94 33.06
C ALA A 65 -16.19 -5.94 33.05
N ASN A 66 -16.84 -7.10 32.86
CA ASN A 66 -18.29 -7.23 32.68
C ASN A 66 -18.79 -6.23 31.64
N GLY A 67 -18.08 -6.18 30.53
CA GLY A 67 -18.23 -5.20 29.48
C GLY A 67 -18.87 -5.76 28.21
N GLU A 68 -18.84 -4.93 27.18
CA GLU A 68 -19.30 -5.28 25.84
C GLU A 68 -18.54 -4.46 24.80
N TRP A 69 -18.76 -4.78 23.53
CA TRP A 69 -18.34 -3.92 22.42
C TRP A 69 -19.51 -3.65 21.48
N THR A 70 -19.47 -2.48 20.87
CA THR A 70 -20.41 -2.06 19.82
C THR A 70 -19.63 -1.55 18.61
N THR A 71 -20.26 -1.62 17.45
CA THR A 71 -19.73 -1.08 16.19
C THR A 71 -20.53 0.14 15.78
N ASP A 72 -19.87 1.10 15.14
CA ASP A 72 -20.50 2.29 14.57
C ASP A 72 -20.01 2.52 13.12
N GLY A 73 -20.87 3.13 12.30
CA GLY A 73 -20.54 3.42 10.91
C GLY A 73 -20.46 2.17 10.03
N ALA A 74 -19.42 2.11 9.18
CA ALA A 74 -19.21 1.08 8.16
C ALA A 74 -18.54 -0.19 8.72
N VAL A 75 -18.86 -0.55 9.96
CA VAL A 75 -18.23 -1.65 10.69
C VAL A 75 -19.27 -2.69 11.08
N SER A 76 -18.95 -3.96 10.84
CA SER A 76 -19.74 -5.11 11.29
C SER A 76 -18.91 -6.02 12.20
N TYR A 77 -19.57 -6.87 12.97
CA TYR A 77 -18.92 -7.84 13.84
C TYR A 77 -19.49 -9.24 13.60
N ALA A 78 -18.61 -10.20 13.34
CA ALA A 78 -18.91 -11.62 13.30
C ALA A 78 -17.77 -12.36 13.99
N THR A 79 -18.04 -13.03 15.11
CA THR A 79 -17.00 -13.62 15.95
C THR A 79 -15.98 -14.45 15.13
N PRO A 80 -14.68 -14.18 15.25
CA PRO A 80 -14.04 -13.27 16.22
C PRO A 80 -13.77 -11.84 15.73
N ASP A 81 -14.15 -11.50 14.50
CA ASP A 81 -13.58 -10.37 13.77
C ASP A 81 -14.54 -9.18 13.61
N PHE A 82 -13.93 -7.99 13.60
CA PHE A 82 -14.55 -6.78 13.10
C PHE A 82 -14.18 -6.59 11.63
N THR A 83 -15.14 -6.17 10.83
CA THR A 83 -14.96 -5.92 9.40
C THR A 83 -15.34 -4.48 9.08
N TRP A 84 -14.39 -3.70 8.57
CA TRP A 84 -14.62 -2.37 8.01
C TRP A 84 -14.76 -2.47 6.49
N GLU A 85 -15.91 -2.07 5.96
CA GLU A 85 -16.20 -2.11 4.53
C GLU A 85 -17.30 -1.09 4.16
N PRO A 86 -17.13 -0.29 3.10
CA PRO A 86 -15.99 -0.26 2.18
C PRO A 86 -14.84 0.61 2.71
N GLY A 87 -13.61 0.25 2.33
CA GLY A 87 -12.43 1.09 2.37
C GLY A 87 -12.00 1.50 0.97
N ALA A 88 -11.15 2.54 0.91
CA ALA A 88 -10.62 3.06 -0.35
C ALA A 88 -9.22 3.65 -0.16
N GLY A 89 -8.48 3.80 -1.25
CA GLY A 89 -7.13 4.35 -1.22
C GLY A 89 -6.35 4.02 -2.47
N SER A 90 -5.06 3.77 -2.33
CA SER A 90 -4.20 3.48 -3.46
C SER A 90 -3.07 2.51 -3.15
N LEU A 91 -2.52 1.93 -4.22
CA LEU A 91 -1.43 0.98 -4.24
C LEU A 91 -0.47 1.42 -5.36
N ASP A 92 0.83 1.49 -5.09
CA ASP A 92 1.86 1.67 -6.10
C ASP A 92 2.61 0.34 -6.31
N PRO A 93 2.33 -0.37 -7.42
CA PRO A 93 3.00 -1.61 -7.75
C PRO A 93 4.52 -1.50 -7.84
N GLU A 94 5.08 -0.38 -8.33
CA GLU A 94 6.51 -0.21 -8.54
C GLU A 94 7.24 0.14 -7.25
N ALA A 95 6.65 1.01 -6.44
CA ALA A 95 7.20 1.43 -5.15
C ALA A 95 6.97 0.40 -4.02
N ASP A 96 6.05 -0.55 -4.21
CA ASP A 96 5.62 -1.52 -3.18
C ASP A 96 4.97 -0.84 -1.97
N THR A 97 4.23 0.24 -2.22
CA THR A 97 3.56 1.03 -1.18
C THR A 97 2.05 0.99 -1.35
N ALA A 98 1.32 1.16 -0.25
CA ALA A 98 -0.14 1.28 -0.28
C ALA A 98 -0.62 2.17 0.87
N GLU A 99 -1.73 2.86 0.67
CA GLU A 99 -2.45 3.54 1.75
C GLU A 99 -3.95 3.32 1.58
N LEU A 100 -4.59 2.71 2.57
CA LEU A 100 -6.03 2.42 2.58
C LEU A 100 -6.69 3.04 3.79
N ARG A 101 -7.83 3.69 3.56
CA ARG A 101 -8.62 4.36 4.59
C ARG A 101 -9.96 3.67 4.74
N PHE A 102 -10.36 3.50 5.99
CA PHE A 102 -11.66 2.96 6.38
C PHE A 102 -12.34 3.94 7.32
N SER A 103 -13.67 3.84 7.45
CA SER A 103 -14.46 4.72 8.31
C SER A 103 -15.27 3.94 9.34
N GLY A 104 -15.63 4.60 10.43
CA GLY A 104 -16.35 3.98 11.54
C GLY A 104 -15.41 3.39 12.58
N GLY A 105 -15.98 2.72 13.58
CA GLY A 105 -15.18 2.32 14.74
C GLY A 105 -15.78 1.26 15.61
N ILE A 106 -14.98 0.86 16.59
CA ILE A 106 -15.33 -0.10 17.63
C ILE A 106 -15.26 0.63 18.97
N ARG A 107 -16.33 0.51 19.74
CA ARG A 107 -16.40 1.03 21.11
C ARG A 107 -16.43 -0.13 22.09
N PHE A 108 -15.44 -0.17 22.97
CA PHE A 108 -15.37 -1.10 24.09
C PHE A 108 -15.82 -0.41 25.37
N THR A 109 -16.68 -1.06 26.14
CA THR A 109 -17.10 -0.58 27.47
C THR A 109 -16.83 -1.65 28.53
N GLY A 110 -16.64 -1.22 29.78
CA GLY A 110 -16.40 -2.11 30.91
C GLY A 110 -16.39 -1.38 32.25
N HIS A 111 -16.32 -2.12 33.35
CA HIS A 111 -16.27 -1.60 34.73
C HIS A 111 -17.44 -0.67 35.06
N GLY A 112 -18.64 -0.98 34.57
CA GLY A 112 -19.81 -0.13 34.77
C GLY A 112 -19.70 1.24 34.08
N GLY A 113 -18.93 1.32 32.98
CA GLY A 113 -18.77 2.53 32.16
C GLY A 113 -17.54 3.38 32.50
N ILE A 114 -16.66 2.90 33.38
CA ILE A 114 -15.36 3.56 33.63
C ILE A 114 -14.45 3.39 32.41
N LEU A 115 -14.36 2.16 31.89
CA LEU A 115 -13.75 1.90 30.60
C LEU A 115 -14.81 2.19 29.54
N ASP A 116 -14.50 3.12 28.64
CA ASP A 116 -15.36 3.50 27.52
C ASP A 116 -14.49 4.08 26.41
N THR A 117 -13.81 3.22 25.65
CA THR A 117 -12.85 3.65 24.61
C THR A 117 -13.37 3.29 23.23
N THR A 118 -13.32 4.26 22.31
CA THR A 118 -13.61 4.08 20.89
C THR A 118 -12.32 4.16 20.08
N PHE A 119 -12.13 3.19 19.19
CA PHE A 119 -11.06 3.12 18.21
C PHE A 119 -11.69 3.25 16.82
N SER A 120 -11.30 4.25 16.02
CA SER A 120 -11.99 4.57 14.76
C SER A 120 -11.05 4.94 13.62
N ASP A 121 -11.65 4.93 12.42
CA ASP A 121 -11.13 5.46 11.17
C ASP A 121 -9.71 4.96 10.81
N PRO A 122 -9.51 3.62 10.73
CA PRO A 122 -8.18 3.08 10.52
C PRO A 122 -7.63 3.44 9.14
N ILE A 123 -6.34 3.76 9.11
CA ILE A 123 -5.53 3.92 7.91
C ILE A 123 -4.43 2.86 7.93
N VAL A 124 -4.41 1.99 6.93
CA VAL A 124 -3.33 1.00 6.75
C VAL A 124 -2.35 1.55 5.72
N ARG A 125 -1.09 1.70 6.12
CA ARG A 125 0.03 2.14 5.26
C ARG A 125 1.01 1.00 5.08
N VAL A 126 1.44 0.75 3.85
CA VAL A 126 2.52 -0.18 3.52
C VAL A 126 3.67 0.64 2.94
N GLU A 127 4.86 0.43 3.48
CA GLU A 127 6.10 1.10 3.10
C GLU A 127 6.95 0.20 2.20
N ALA A 128 7.83 0.81 1.41
CA ALA A 128 8.65 0.11 0.41
C ALA A 128 9.62 -0.95 0.97
N ASP A 129 9.84 -0.96 2.29
CA ASP A 129 10.64 -1.98 2.98
C ASP A 129 9.83 -3.19 3.45
N GLY A 130 8.52 -3.22 3.12
CA GLY A 130 7.59 -4.27 3.51
C GLY A 130 7.03 -4.11 4.93
N SER A 131 7.35 -3.02 5.62
CA SER A 131 6.67 -2.68 6.87
C SER A 131 5.29 -2.09 6.61
N ALA A 132 4.38 -2.29 7.55
CA ALA A 132 3.06 -1.70 7.54
C ALA A 132 2.74 -1.05 8.88
N HIS A 133 2.00 0.06 8.81
CA HIS A 133 1.54 0.85 9.93
C HIS A 133 0.00 0.93 9.92
N VAL A 134 -0.60 0.78 11.09
CA VAL A 134 -2.03 0.97 11.29
C VAL A 134 -2.23 2.22 12.14
N VAL A 135 -2.73 3.27 11.50
CA VAL A 135 -3.01 4.55 12.14
C VAL A 135 -4.49 4.62 12.51
N ILE A 136 -4.84 5.03 13.71
CA ILE A 136 -6.24 5.14 14.16
C ILE A 136 -6.49 6.39 15.01
N ASP A 137 -7.76 6.71 15.20
CA ASP A 137 -8.22 7.66 16.20
C ASP A 137 -8.68 6.93 17.47
N VAL A 138 -8.41 7.51 18.65
CA VAL A 138 -8.76 6.97 19.97
C VAL A 138 -9.45 8.04 20.80
N THR A 139 -10.66 7.75 21.29
CA THR A 139 -11.43 8.68 22.13
C THR A 139 -12.17 7.98 23.27
N GLY A 140 -12.44 8.71 24.35
CA GLY A 140 -13.27 8.25 25.47
C GLY A 140 -12.50 8.19 26.78
N THR A 141 -12.62 7.09 27.53
CA THR A 141 -11.93 6.86 28.80
C THR A 141 -11.25 5.50 28.87
N THR A 142 -10.05 5.48 29.47
CA THR A 142 -9.25 4.28 29.70
C THR A 142 -9.86 3.37 30.77
N ARG A 143 -9.23 2.20 31.03
CA ARG A 143 -9.60 1.30 32.12
C ARG A 143 -9.64 1.97 33.50
N ASP A 144 -8.77 2.95 33.73
CA ASP A 144 -8.68 3.69 35.00
C ASP A 144 -9.60 4.93 35.02
N GLY A 145 -10.38 5.15 33.96
CA GLY A 145 -11.31 6.26 33.84
C GLY A 145 -10.65 7.58 33.41
N GLU A 146 -9.40 7.54 32.97
CA GLU A 146 -8.70 8.71 32.44
C GLU A 146 -9.22 9.05 31.05
N GLN A 147 -9.42 10.35 30.77
CA GLN A 147 -9.86 10.80 29.45
C GLN A 147 -8.74 10.63 28.43
N ILE A 148 -9.08 10.06 27.27
CA ILE A 148 -8.19 9.95 26.12
C ILE A 148 -8.86 10.56 24.89
N THR A 149 -8.09 11.35 24.14
CA THR A 149 -8.48 11.90 22.83
C THR A 149 -7.20 12.10 22.04
N ALA A 150 -6.96 11.22 21.07
CA ALA A 150 -5.82 11.27 20.18
C ALA A 150 -6.27 10.89 18.77
N SER A 151 -5.82 11.65 17.77
CA SER A 151 -6.13 11.39 16.37
C SER A 151 -4.86 11.13 15.59
N GLY A 152 -4.92 10.26 14.59
CA GLY A 152 -3.77 9.91 13.77
C GLY A 152 -2.65 9.21 14.56
N VAL A 153 -3.01 8.38 15.54
CA VAL A 153 -2.06 7.60 16.33
C VAL A 153 -1.51 6.49 15.45
N ASP A 154 -0.21 6.45 15.20
CA ASP A 154 0.46 5.28 14.61
C ASP A 154 0.37 4.15 15.63
N PHE A 155 -0.68 3.33 15.59
CA PHE A 155 -1.10 2.47 16.68
C PHE A 155 -0.39 1.12 16.65
N LEU A 156 -0.28 0.51 15.45
CA LEU A 156 0.42 -0.75 15.27
C LEU A 156 1.43 -0.65 14.14
N SER A 157 2.49 -1.46 14.24
CA SER A 157 3.40 -1.73 13.13
C SER A 157 3.64 -3.22 12.97
N GLY A 158 3.97 -3.68 11.76
CA GLY A 158 4.26 -5.08 11.50
C GLY A 158 4.83 -5.30 10.10
N ALA A 159 5.22 -6.53 9.79
CA ALA A 159 5.55 -6.91 8.42
C ALA A 159 4.26 -7.17 7.62
N ALA A 160 4.21 -6.66 6.40
CA ALA A 160 3.14 -6.87 5.46
C ALA A 160 3.56 -7.87 4.38
N GLU A 161 2.68 -8.83 4.09
CA GLU A 161 2.82 -9.73 2.95
C GLU A 161 1.57 -9.61 2.10
N SER A 162 1.73 -9.49 0.78
CA SER A 162 0.58 -9.42 -0.13
C SER A 162 0.65 -10.43 -1.26
N THR A 163 -0.53 -10.82 -1.75
CA THR A 163 -0.71 -11.69 -2.92
C THR A 163 -1.81 -11.15 -3.82
N VAL A 164 -1.77 -11.55 -5.10
CA VAL A 164 -2.84 -11.30 -6.06
C VAL A 164 -3.28 -12.64 -6.64
N ASP A 165 -4.57 -12.95 -6.55
CA ASP A 165 -5.19 -14.10 -7.20
C ASP A 165 -6.48 -13.65 -7.91
N ASP A 166 -6.59 -13.92 -9.21
CA ASP A 166 -7.77 -13.58 -10.02
C ASP A 166 -8.25 -12.11 -9.89
N GLY A 167 -7.31 -11.17 -9.81
CA GLY A 167 -7.60 -9.73 -9.64
C GLY A 167 -7.97 -9.31 -8.20
N GLN A 168 -8.02 -10.25 -7.26
CA GLN A 168 -8.16 -9.97 -5.84
C GLN A 168 -6.80 -9.81 -5.18
N TRP A 169 -6.52 -8.61 -4.67
CA TRP A 169 -5.35 -8.34 -3.83
C TRP A 169 -5.69 -8.66 -2.38
N THR A 170 -4.79 -9.39 -1.72
CA THR A 170 -4.88 -9.74 -0.31
C THR A 170 -3.60 -9.31 0.39
N LEU A 171 -3.70 -8.47 1.41
CA LEU A 171 -2.61 -8.03 2.28
C LEU A 171 -2.82 -8.60 3.68
N VAL A 172 -1.78 -9.19 4.26
CA VAL A 172 -1.80 -9.78 5.60
C VAL A 172 -0.72 -9.14 6.46
N ILE A 173 -1.10 -8.71 7.67
CA ILE A 173 -0.19 -8.31 8.74
C ILE A 173 -0.37 -9.35 9.84
N ALA A 174 0.53 -10.34 9.89
CA ALA A 174 0.30 -11.58 10.66
C ALA A 174 0.42 -11.43 12.19
N ALA A 175 1.31 -10.54 12.64
CA ALA A 175 1.58 -10.30 14.06
C ALA A 175 1.97 -8.82 14.29
N PRO A 176 1.05 -7.87 14.09
CA PRO A 176 1.33 -6.47 14.37
C PRO A 176 1.63 -6.26 15.85
N ILE A 177 2.53 -5.34 16.17
CA ILE A 177 2.88 -4.95 17.53
C ILE A 177 2.42 -3.52 17.82
N LEU A 178 2.04 -3.27 19.07
CA LEU A 178 1.75 -1.95 19.59
C LEU A 178 3.00 -1.07 19.53
N THR A 179 2.89 0.10 18.91
CA THR A 179 3.97 1.09 18.87
C THR A 179 4.11 1.81 20.21
N GLU A 180 5.07 2.73 20.32
CA GLU A 180 5.18 3.63 21.48
C GLU A 180 3.95 4.56 21.56
N ASP A 181 3.59 5.23 20.47
CA ASP A 181 2.41 6.11 20.38
C ASP A 181 1.11 5.35 20.67
N GLY A 182 1.00 4.11 20.18
CA GLY A 182 -0.13 3.23 20.45
C GLY A 182 -0.26 2.86 21.93
N ALA A 183 0.86 2.64 22.62
CA ALA A 183 0.88 2.37 24.06
C ALA A 183 0.53 3.60 24.90
N GLU A 184 0.84 4.81 24.43
CA GLU A 184 0.39 6.05 25.07
C GLU A 184 -1.14 6.23 24.92
N ALA A 185 -1.69 5.91 23.76
CA ALA A 185 -3.13 5.99 23.50
C ALA A 185 -3.94 4.82 24.10
N PHE A 186 -3.29 3.68 24.36
CA PHE A 186 -3.90 2.47 24.92
C PHE A 186 -3.04 1.87 26.04
N PRO A 187 -3.05 2.49 27.24
CA PRO A 187 -2.12 2.16 28.33
C PRO A 187 -2.38 0.79 28.99
N ASP A 188 -3.37 0.04 28.51
CA ASP A 188 -3.68 -1.33 28.94
C ASP A 188 -2.58 -2.34 28.55
N TYR A 189 -1.74 -2.01 27.56
CA TYR A 189 -0.65 -2.84 27.09
C TYR A 189 0.62 -2.01 26.86
N PRO A 190 1.82 -2.59 27.10
CA PRO A 190 3.08 -1.92 26.78
C PRO A 190 3.34 -1.93 25.27
N ALA A 191 4.19 -0.99 24.82
CA ALA A 191 4.77 -1.05 23.48
C ALA A 191 5.45 -2.40 23.23
N GLY A 192 5.35 -2.89 22.00
CA GLY A 192 5.80 -4.22 21.59
C GLY A 192 4.81 -5.35 21.88
N ALA A 193 3.68 -5.08 22.53
CA ALA A 193 2.63 -6.10 22.69
C ALA A 193 2.05 -6.51 21.33
N GLU A 194 2.03 -7.80 21.04
CA GLU A 194 1.43 -8.34 19.81
C GLU A 194 -0.10 -8.22 19.80
N PHE A 195 -0.68 -7.93 18.65
CA PHE A 195 -2.11 -7.84 18.38
C PHE A 195 -2.56 -8.92 17.40
N ASP A 196 -3.88 -9.09 17.25
CA ASP A 196 -4.43 -10.09 16.34
C ASP A 196 -4.03 -9.76 14.90
N ALA A 197 -3.86 -10.81 14.08
CA ALA A 197 -3.60 -10.68 12.66
C ALA A 197 -4.66 -9.83 11.95
N MET A 198 -4.23 -9.11 10.93
CA MET A 198 -5.07 -8.25 10.12
C MET A 198 -5.04 -8.72 8.66
N THR A 199 -6.19 -8.76 8.01
CA THR A 199 -6.30 -9.07 6.59
C THR A 199 -7.06 -7.97 5.88
N ILE A 200 -6.48 -7.47 4.79
CA ILE A 200 -7.12 -6.52 3.90
C ILE A 200 -7.30 -7.21 2.55
N THR A 201 -8.49 -7.09 1.98
CA THR A 201 -8.76 -7.54 0.61
C THR A 201 -9.26 -6.37 -0.23
N ALA A 202 -8.87 -6.31 -1.49
CA ALA A 202 -9.37 -5.34 -2.45
C ALA A 202 -9.48 -5.96 -3.84
N SER A 203 -10.46 -5.51 -4.62
CA SER A 203 -10.51 -5.83 -6.04
C SER A 203 -9.62 -4.85 -6.81
N LEU A 204 -8.69 -5.37 -7.60
CA LEU A 204 -7.87 -4.59 -8.51
C LEU A 204 -8.46 -4.64 -9.91
N ASP A 205 -8.31 -3.55 -10.67
CA ASP A 205 -8.51 -3.62 -12.10
C ASP A 205 -7.40 -4.48 -12.76
N GLU A 206 -7.69 -4.98 -13.96
CA GLU A 206 -6.78 -5.88 -14.70
C GLU A 206 -5.39 -5.27 -14.90
N THR A 207 -5.31 -3.97 -15.21
CA THR A 207 -4.02 -3.31 -15.44
C THR A 207 -3.20 -3.17 -14.16
N CYS A 208 -3.85 -2.88 -13.03
CA CYS A 208 -3.19 -2.85 -11.75
C CYS A 208 -2.72 -4.24 -11.30
N ALA A 209 -3.58 -5.25 -11.43
CA ALA A 209 -3.24 -6.62 -11.07
C ALA A 209 -2.03 -7.14 -11.87
N GLU A 210 -1.99 -6.88 -13.19
CA GLU A 210 -0.85 -7.21 -14.04
C GLU A 210 0.43 -6.47 -13.63
N ALA A 211 0.32 -5.17 -13.31
CA ALA A 211 1.46 -4.37 -12.87
C ALA A 211 2.05 -4.87 -11.54
N LEU A 212 1.21 -5.22 -10.57
CA LEU A 212 1.65 -5.73 -9.27
C LEU A 212 2.37 -7.07 -9.40
N VAL A 213 1.86 -7.99 -10.22
CA VAL A 213 2.53 -9.27 -10.50
C VAL A 213 3.86 -9.04 -11.21
N ALA A 214 3.92 -8.18 -12.23
CA ALA A 214 5.15 -7.90 -12.95
C ALA A 214 6.24 -7.26 -12.05
N ALA A 215 5.85 -6.35 -11.17
CA ALA A 215 6.76 -5.72 -10.21
C ALA A 215 7.32 -6.74 -9.20
N ALA A 216 6.47 -7.63 -8.67
CA ALA A 216 6.90 -8.71 -7.78
C ALA A 216 7.92 -9.63 -8.48
N GLU A 217 7.64 -10.08 -9.71
CA GLU A 217 8.56 -10.92 -10.48
C GLU A 217 9.92 -10.23 -10.73
N ALA A 218 9.91 -8.92 -11.05
CA ALA A 218 11.13 -8.16 -11.28
C ALA A 218 12.03 -8.07 -10.03
N ARG A 219 11.44 -8.04 -8.83
CA ARG A 219 12.16 -8.03 -7.54
C ARG A 219 12.78 -9.39 -7.21
N GLU A 220 12.14 -10.48 -7.62
CA GLU A 220 12.64 -11.84 -7.39
C GLU A 220 13.76 -12.26 -8.35
N LEU A 221 13.92 -11.56 -9.48
CA LEU A 221 15.01 -11.88 -10.40
C LEU A 221 16.35 -11.60 -9.71
N PRO A 222 17.20 -12.63 -9.49
CA PRO A 222 18.55 -12.37 -9.04
C PRO A 222 19.21 -11.47 -10.07
N THR A 223 19.88 -10.40 -9.63
CA THR A 223 20.77 -9.57 -10.46
C THR A 223 21.89 -10.44 -11.04
N ARG A 224 21.58 -11.27 -12.04
CA ARG A 224 22.56 -12.00 -12.85
C ARG A 224 23.05 -11.06 -13.93
N VAL A 225 23.68 -9.96 -13.53
CA VAL A 225 24.50 -9.14 -14.40
C VAL A 225 25.88 -9.03 -13.78
N GLY A 226 26.66 -10.06 -14.05
CA GLY A 226 28.06 -10.18 -13.66
C GLY A 226 28.71 -11.46 -14.18
N LEU A 227 28.30 -11.99 -15.33
CA LEU A 227 29.02 -13.10 -15.96
C LEU A 227 29.03 -12.98 -17.49
N ILE A 228 29.92 -12.13 -18.00
CA ILE A 228 30.58 -12.37 -19.28
C ILE A 228 32.07 -12.15 -19.10
N ALA A 229 32.74 -13.18 -18.57
CA ALA A 229 34.04 -13.70 -19.04
C ALA A 229 34.62 -14.67 -17.99
N GLY A 230 34.55 -15.97 -18.28
CA GLY A 230 35.53 -16.94 -17.77
C GLY A 230 35.01 -17.98 -16.78
N GLY A 231 34.48 -19.09 -17.31
CA GLY A 231 34.91 -20.44 -16.90
C GLY A 231 34.40 -21.04 -15.58
N ALA A 232 34.03 -22.32 -15.69
CA ALA A 232 33.90 -23.34 -14.65
C ALA A 232 32.51 -23.51 -13.97
N THR A 233 32.05 -24.75 -14.12
CA THR A 233 30.81 -25.37 -13.66
C THR A 233 30.79 -25.63 -12.16
N ALA A 234 29.73 -25.21 -11.48
CA ALA A 234 29.20 -25.72 -10.21
C ALA A 234 27.88 -24.95 -9.96
N ALA A 235 26.82 -25.42 -9.32
CA ALA A 235 26.36 -26.71 -8.82
C ALA A 235 24.83 -26.54 -8.58
N ALA A 236 24.16 -27.62 -8.22
CA ALA A 236 22.76 -27.62 -7.80
C ALA A 236 22.47 -26.69 -6.60
N ALA A 237 21.28 -26.10 -6.58
CA ALA A 237 20.51 -25.85 -5.36
C ALA A 237 19.02 -25.77 -5.71
N LEU A 238 18.25 -26.60 -5.03
CA LEU A 238 16.80 -26.69 -5.06
C LEU A 238 16.23 -25.49 -4.27
N ALA A 239 15.34 -24.71 -4.88
CA ALA A 239 14.45 -23.81 -4.14
C ALA A 239 13.02 -24.14 -4.55
N VAL A 240 12.23 -24.53 -3.56
CA VAL A 240 10.80 -24.79 -3.67
C VAL A 240 10.10 -23.43 -3.64
N LEU A 241 9.27 -23.13 -4.65
CA LEU A 241 8.28 -22.06 -4.59
C LEU A 241 6.92 -22.67 -4.96
N VAL A 242 5.95 -22.57 -4.06
CA VAL A 242 4.55 -22.90 -4.35
C VAL A 242 3.86 -21.60 -4.71
N VAL A 243 3.87 -21.25 -6.00
CA VAL A 243 2.91 -20.29 -6.58
C VAL A 243 1.70 -21.11 -7.01
N GLY A 244 0.65 -21.04 -6.21
CA GLY A 244 -0.61 -21.74 -6.47
C GLY A 244 -1.49 -20.98 -7.45
N LEU A 245 -1.15 -20.97 -8.74
CA LEU A 245 -2.03 -20.42 -9.79
C LEU A 245 -3.16 -21.42 -10.06
N VAL A 246 -4.30 -21.29 -9.39
CA VAL A 246 -5.48 -22.12 -9.62
C VAL A 246 -6.24 -21.59 -10.83
N ARG A 247 -5.86 -22.04 -12.03
CA ARG A 247 -6.72 -21.91 -13.22
C ARG A 247 -7.96 -22.80 -13.07
N ARG A 248 -9.10 -22.24 -12.66
CA ARG A 248 -10.41 -22.89 -12.81
C ARG A 248 -10.74 -23.03 -14.29
N ARG A 249 -10.57 -24.24 -14.84
CA ARG A 249 -11.24 -24.63 -16.08
C ARG A 249 -12.73 -24.79 -15.82
N GLY A 250 -13.53 -23.96 -16.46
CA GLY A 250 -14.97 -24.16 -16.57
C GLY A 250 -15.30 -25.54 -17.12
N ALA A 251 -16.26 -26.21 -16.48
CA ALA A 251 -16.96 -27.34 -17.06
C ALA A 251 -18.41 -26.91 -17.28
N GLN A 252 -18.75 -26.70 -18.55
CA GLN A 252 -20.10 -26.87 -19.04
C GLN A 252 -20.40 -28.37 -19.06
N ALA A 253 -21.48 -28.78 -18.39
CA ALA A 253 -22.47 -29.80 -18.79
C ALA A 253 -23.50 -29.97 -17.67
#